data_AF-A0A0L0KN91-F1
#
_entry.id   AF-A0A0L0KN91-F1
#
_cell.length_a   1.000
_cell.length_b   1.000
_cell.length_c   1.000
_cell.angle_alpha   90.00
_cell.angle_beta   90.00
_cell.angle_gamma   90.00
#
_symmetry.space_group_name_H-M   'P 1'
#
loop_
_entity.id
_entity.type
_entity.pdbx_description
1 polymer ?
#
loop_
_entity_poly.entity_id
_entity_poly.type
_entity_poly.pdbx_seq_one_letter_code
_entity_poly.pdbx_strand_id
1 'polypeptide(L)' 'MCATRQDVVALIASAHANLAEHPHHWLNDDLDSFLEAMGAFLDGLTNMYVNRGIEEPSQPDWQLFATALVAGRSYE' A
#
# COMPACT_ATOMS: atom_id res chain seq x y z
N MET A 1 5.45 -4.63 10.47
CA MET A 1 3.99 -4.78 10.63
C MET A 1 3.49 -3.46 11.19
N CYS A 2 2.58 -2.77 10.53
CA CYS A 2 2.00 -1.52 11.00
C CYS A 2 0.74 -1.84 11.78
N ALA A 3 0.77 -1.72 13.10
CA ALA A 3 -0.35 -2.06 13.98
C ALA A 3 -1.09 -0.82 14.50
N THR A 4 -0.45 0.34 14.42
CA THR A 4 -0.98 1.60 14.93
C THR A 4 -0.96 2.70 13.86
N ARG A 5 -1.75 3.74 14.09
CA ARG A 5 -1.70 4.97 13.29
C ARG A 5 -0.28 5.55 13.25
N GLN A 6 0.45 5.50 14.36
CA GLN A 6 1.81 6.04 14.45
C GLN A 6 2.79 5.26 13.56
N ASP A 7 2.63 3.94 13.44
CA ASP A 7 3.44 3.13 12.53
C ASP A 7 3.21 3.54 11.08
N VAL A 8 1.94 3.79 10.71
CA VAL A 8 1.57 4.27 9.37
C VAL A 8 2.13 5.67 9.11
N VAL A 9 2.06 6.58 10.07
CA VAL A 9 2.65 7.92 9.94
C VAL A 9 4.16 7.84 9.72
N ALA A 10 4.85 6.99 10.46
CA ALA A 10 6.29 6.76 10.29
C ALA A 10 6.61 6.15 8.92
N LEU A 11 5.78 5.20 8.44
CA LEU A 11 5.90 4.62 7.10
C LEU A 11 5.77 5.69 6.02
N ILE A 12 4.74 6.54 6.08
CA ILE A 12 4.51 7.61 5.09
C ILE A 12 5.71 8.58 5.08
N ALA A 13 6.19 8.99 6.25
CA ALA A 13 7.34 9.89 6.34
C ALA A 13 8.60 9.26 5.73
N SER A 14 8.87 7.98 6.02
CA SER A 14 9.99 7.25 5.42
C SER A 14 9.83 7.07 3.91
N ALA A 15 8.62 6.79 3.43
CA ALA A 15 8.33 6.62 2.01
C ALA A 15 8.54 7.94 1.25
N HIS A 16 8.07 9.06 1.80
CA HIS A 16 8.26 10.38 1.22
C HIS A 16 9.75 10.77 1.13
N ALA A 17 10.52 10.55 2.21
CA ALA A 17 11.97 10.76 2.19
C ALA A 17 12.66 9.89 1.12
N ASN A 18 12.28 8.62 1.02
CA ASN A 18 12.83 7.70 0.03
C ASN A 18 12.50 8.11 -1.42
N LEU A 19 11.27 8.56 -1.70
CA LEU A 19 10.88 9.06 -3.01
C LEU A 19 11.70 10.30 -3.39
N ALA A 20 11.92 11.22 -2.45
CA ALA A 20 12.72 12.42 -2.69
C ALA A 20 14.20 12.11 -2.97
N GLU A 21 14.79 11.13 -2.28
CA GLU A 21 16.19 10.74 -2.45
C GLU A 21 16.42 9.80 -3.65
N HIS A 22 15.42 8.96 -3.96
CA HIS A 22 15.54 7.88 -4.94
C HIS A 22 14.28 7.72 -5.81
N PRO A 23 13.88 8.75 -6.59
CA PRO A 23 12.63 8.71 -7.35
C PRO A 23 12.58 7.57 -8.37
N HIS A 24 13.70 7.29 -9.04
CA HIS A 24 13.86 6.22 -10.04
C HIS A 24 13.77 4.79 -9.45
N HIS A 25 13.69 4.63 -8.13
CA HIS A 25 13.43 3.33 -7.48
C HIS A 25 11.94 3.05 -7.26
N TRP A 26 11.06 3.97 -7.67
CA TRP A 26 9.62 3.80 -7.62
C TRP A 26 9.15 3.44 -9.03
N LEU A 27 8.35 2.38 -9.14
CA LEU A 27 7.75 2.01 -10.43
C LEU A 27 6.66 3.03 -10.81
N ASN A 28 5.93 3.49 -9.79
CA ASN A 28 4.88 4.49 -9.88
C ASN A 28 5.36 5.75 -9.15
N ASP A 29 6.18 6.56 -9.83
CA ASP A 29 6.87 7.72 -9.25
C ASP A 29 6.08 9.04 -9.39
N ASP A 30 4.98 9.03 -10.14
CA ASP A 30 4.00 10.11 -10.19
C ASP A 30 2.71 9.77 -9.42
N LEU A 31 1.90 10.79 -9.14
CA LEU A 31 0.68 10.63 -8.35
C LEU A 31 -0.40 9.81 -9.10
N ASP A 32 -0.43 9.87 -10.43
CA ASP A 32 -1.47 9.22 -11.23
C ASP A 32 -1.29 7.70 -11.19
N SER A 33 -0.09 7.24 -11.58
CA SER A 33 0.31 5.83 -11.51
C SER A 33 0.26 5.27 -10.08
N PHE A 34 0.65 6.06 -9.08
CA PHE A 34 0.60 5.62 -7.68
C PHE A 34 -0.84 5.36 -7.21
N LEU A 35 -1.77 6.26 -7.55
CA LEU A 35 -3.18 6.12 -7.19
C LEU A 35 -3.86 4.98 -7.97
N GLU A 36 -3.51 4.81 -9.24
CA GLU A 36 -3.98 3.68 -10.06
C GLU A 36 -3.58 2.34 -9.44
N ALA A 37 -2.28 2.17 -9.14
CA ALA A 37 -1.75 0.95 -8.52
C ALA A 37 -2.36 0.66 -7.15
N MET A 38 -2.53 1.68 -6.31
CA MET A 38 -3.16 1.53 -4.99
C MET A 38 -4.63 1.10 -5.12
N GLY A 39 -5.36 1.68 -6.08
CA GLY A 39 -6.75 1.32 -6.37
C GLY A 39 -6.89 -0.12 -6.88
N ALA A 40 -6.05 -0.51 -7.85
CA ALA A 40 -6.03 -1.86 -8.40
C ALA A 40 -5.72 -2.93 -7.33
N PHE A 41 -4.78 -2.64 -6.43
CA PHE A 41 -4.50 -3.52 -5.29
C PHE A 41 -5.72 -3.70 -4.38
N LEU A 42 -6.42 -2.61 -4.05
CA LEU A 42 -7.60 -2.66 -3.18
C LEU A 42 -8.77 -3.43 -3.83
N ASP A 43 -9.00 -3.23 -5.13
CA ASP A 43 -10.02 -3.96 -5.90
C ASP A 43 -9.73 -5.48 -5.94
N GLY A 44 -8.45 -5.84 -5.95
CA GLY A 44 -7.99 -7.24 -5.91
C GLY A 44 -8.07 -7.93 -4.54
N LEU A 45 -8.46 -7.24 -3.46
CA LEU A 45 -8.44 -7.79 -2.10
C LEU A 45 -9.33 -9.01 -1.93
N THR A 46 -10.57 -8.97 -2.44
CA THR A 46 -11.49 -10.11 -2.32
C THR A 46 -10.89 -11.37 -2.94
N ASN A 47 -10.24 -11.25 -4.11
CA ASN A 47 -9.53 -12.38 -4.72
C ASN A 47 -8.36 -12.86 -3.86
N MET A 48 -7.63 -11.96 -3.20
CA MET A 48 -6.55 -12.32 -2.27
C MET A 48 -7.07 -13.14 -1.07
N TYR A 49 -8.18 -12.72 -0.46
CA TYR A 49 -8.78 -13.42 0.69
C TYR A 49 -9.32 -14.80 0.28
N VAL A 50 -10.06 -14.88 -0.83
CA VAL A 50 -10.58 -16.13 -1.39
C VAL A 50 -9.45 -17.12 -1.68
N ASN A 51 -8.39 -16.68 -2.37
CA ASN A 51 -7.26 -17.54 -2.72
C ASN A 51 -6.48 -18.06 -1.50
N ARG A 52 -6.51 -17.33 -0.39
CA ARG A 52 -5.86 -17.74 0.87
C ARG A 52 -6.76 -18.58 1.77
N GLY A 53 -8.05 -18.71 1.43
CA GLY A 53 -9.04 -19.39 2.27
C GLY A 53 -9.26 -18.69 3.61
N ILE A 54 -9.08 -17.35 3.65
CA ILE A 54 -9.26 -16.53 4.85
C ILE A 54 -10.48 -15.63 4.63
N GLU A 55 -11.26 -15.41 5.69
CA GLU A 55 -12.39 -14.48 5.66
C GLU A 55 -11.90 -13.04 5.52
N GLU A 56 -12.54 -12.27 4.64
CA GLU A 56 -12.28 -10.84 4.49
C GLU A 56 -12.75 -10.10 5.76
N PRO A 57 -11.89 -9.29 6.40
CA PRO A 57 -12.26 -8.59 7.62
C PRO A 57 -13.35 -7.56 7.35
N SER A 58 -14.28 -7.41 8.29
CA SER A 58 -15.40 -6.45 8.18
C SER A 58 -14.97 -4.97 8.26
N GLN A 59 -13.75 -4.72 8.70
CA GLN A 59 -13.14 -3.39 8.76
C GLN A 59 -11.67 -3.49 8.35
N PRO A 60 -11.15 -2.54 7.55
CA PRO A 60 -9.73 -2.48 7.25
C PRO A 60 -8.94 -2.13 8.52
N ASP A 61 -7.73 -2.68 8.65
CA ASP A 61 -6.80 -2.33 9.71
C ASP A 61 -5.65 -1.45 9.19
N TRP A 62 -4.80 -0.99 10.12
CA TRP A 62 -3.64 -0.18 9.76
C TRP A 62 -2.61 -0.94 8.92
N GLN A 63 -2.59 -2.27 9.03
CA GLN A 63 -1.70 -3.11 8.23
C GLN A 63 -2.16 -3.13 6.77
N LEU A 64 -3.46 -3.24 6.52
CA LEU A 64 -4.03 -3.19 5.18
C LEU A 64 -3.76 -1.83 4.53
N PHE A 65 -3.96 -0.73 5.26
CA PHE A 65 -3.64 0.61 4.76
C PHE A 65 -2.15 0.76 4.42
N ALA A 66 -1.26 0.30 5.30
CA ALA A 66 0.18 0.28 5.03
C ALA A 66 0.54 -0.57 3.80
N THR A 67 -0.16 -1.68 3.60
CA THR A 67 0.06 -2.59 2.46
C THR A 67 -0.38 -1.92 1.16
N ALA A 68 -1.53 -1.26 1.14
CA ALA A 68 -2.01 -0.50 -0.01
C ALA A 68 -1.04 0.63 -0.40
N LEU A 69 -0.50 1.37 0.57
CA LEU A 69 0.52 2.39 0.32
C LEU A 69 1.79 1.80 -0.33
N VAL A 70 2.25 0.64 0.15
CA VAL A 70 3.42 -0.05 -0.43
C VAL A 70 3.09 -0.58 -1.83
N ALA A 71 1.89 -1.12 -2.05
CA ALA A 71 1.45 -1.56 -3.36
C ALA A 71 1.43 -0.39 -4.36
N GLY A 72 0.94 0.78 -3.95
CA GLY A 72 0.97 1.99 -4.79
C GLY A 72 2.36 2.31 -5.34
N ARG A 73 3.45 2.00 -4.62
CA ARG A 73 4.84 2.23 -5.06
C ARG A 73 5.34 1.23 -6.12
N SER A 74 4.89 -0.02 -6.07
CA SER A 74 5.59 -1.15 -6.71
C SER A 74 4.69 -2.17 -7.41
N TYR A 75 3.39 -1.92 -7.50
CA TYR A 75 2.48 -2.82 -8.20
C TYR A 75 2.62 -2.60 -9.72
N GLU A 76 2.87 -3.69 -10.45
CA GLU A 76 2.92 -3.76 -11.92
C GLU A 76 1.55 -4.05 -12.51
#